data_AF-A0A0M8U537-F1
#
_entry.id   AF-A0A0M8U537-F1
#
_cell.length_a   1.000
_cell.length_b   1.000
_cell.length_c   1.000
_cell.angle_alpha   90.00
_cell.angle_beta   90.00
_cell.angle_gamma   90.00
#
_symmetry.space_group_name_H-M   'P 1'
#
loop_
_entity.id
_entity.type
_entity.pdbx_description
1 polymer ?
#
loop_
_entity_poly.entity_id
_entity_poly.type
_entity_poly.pdbx_seq_one_letter_code
_entity_poly.pdbx_strand_id
1 'polypeptide(L)' 'MTAGATILVTVDGGVITQITPKRVAELTEADAVADGFRDLAELQDRLRFHYPGIKPTDDATVVHFRLTS' A
#
# COMPACT_ATOMS: atom_id res chain seq x y z
N MET A 1 9.33 -1.37 20.10
CA MET A 1 8.92 -0.30 19.18
C MET A 1 9.14 -0.84 17.77
N THR A 2 8.10 -1.39 17.14
CA THR A 2 8.21 -1.91 15.77
C THR A 2 8.10 -0.72 14.83
N ALA A 3 9.11 -0.49 13.99
CA ALA A 3 9.04 0.56 12.98
C ALA A 3 7.96 0.18 11.97
N GLY A 4 6.75 0.73 12.13
CA GLY A 4 5.71 0.64 11.11
C GLY A 4 6.13 1.53 9.94
N ALA A 5 6.26 0.95 8.75
CA ALA A 5 6.49 1.74 7.54
C ALA A 5 5.21 2.55 7.26
N THR A 6 5.22 3.84 7.57
CA THR A 6 4.14 4.76 7.17
C THR A 6 4.36 5.17 5.72
N ILE A 7 3.58 4.59 4.81
CA ILE A 7 3.55 5.03 3.42
C ILE A 7 2.65 6.27 3.34
N LEU A 8 3.27 7.46 3.33
CA LEU A 8 2.58 8.73 3.07
C LEU A 8 2.50 8.96 1.56
N VAL A 9 1.37 8.62 0.95
CA VAL A 9 1.10 8.99 -0.46
C VAL A 9 0.55 10.41 -0.48
N THR A 10 1.37 11.38 -0.85
CA THR A 10 0.90 12.72 -1.19
C THR A 10 0.34 12.67 -2.60
N VAL A 11 -0.98 12.81 -2.73
CA VAL A 11 -1.64 12.90 -4.04
C VAL A 11 -1.67 14.37 -4.42
N ASP A 12 -0.88 14.77 -5.42
CA ASP A 12 -0.98 16.12 -5.98
C ASP A 12 -2.30 16.22 -6.77
N GLY A 13 -3.19 17.12 -6.35
CA GLY A 13 -4.53 17.24 -6.91
C GLY A 13 -5.48 16.08 -6.61
N GLY A 14 -5.42 15.45 -5.43
CA GLY A 14 -6.37 14.40 -5.03
C GLY A 14 -6.90 14.52 -3.60
N VAL A 15 -8.07 13.93 -3.36
CA VAL A 15 -8.70 13.86 -2.04
C VAL A 15 -8.69 12.41 -1.55
N ILE A 16 -8.15 12.19 -0.35
CA ILE A 16 -8.23 10.89 0.33
C ILE A 16 -9.69 10.59 0.64
N THR A 17 -10.17 9.44 0.17
CA THR A 17 -11.55 8.97 0.40
C THR A 17 -11.64 7.89 1.45
N GLN A 18 -10.56 7.13 1.67
CA GLN A 18 -10.53 6.06 2.68
C GLN A 18 -9.09 5.74 3.09
N ILE A 19 -8.90 5.43 4.38
CA ILE A 19 -7.64 4.91 4.93
C ILE A 19 -7.97 3.60 5.64
N THR A 20 -7.34 2.51 5.23
CA THR A 20 -7.55 1.18 5.82
C THR A 20 -6.23 0.63 6.34
N PRO A 21 -6.05 0.46 7.66
CA PRO A 21 -4.90 -0.27 8.18
C PRO A 21 -5.04 -1.76 7.86
N LYS A 22 -3.93 -2.40 7.48
CA LYS A 22 -3.82 -3.82 7.15
C LYS A 22 -2.46 -4.36 7.61
N ARG A 23 -2.30 -5.67 7.59
CA ARG A 23 -0.99 -6.32 7.53
C ARG A 23 -0.56 -6.52 6.09
N VAL A 24 0.73 -6.65 5.84
CA VAL A 24 1.26 -6.99 4.50
C VAL A 24 0.64 -8.28 3.96
N ALA A 25 0.41 -9.27 4.83
CA ALA A 25 -0.27 -10.52 4.49
C ALA A 25 -1.75 -10.36 4.09
N GLU A 26 -2.38 -9.24 4.45
CA GLU A 26 -3.80 -8.95 4.19
C GLU A 26 -3.99 -8.13 2.90
N LEU A 27 -2.91 -7.78 2.20
CA LEU A 27 -2.99 -7.17 0.88
C LEU A 27 -3.56 -8.17 -0.11
N THR A 28 -4.49 -7.69 -0.93
CA THR A 28 -5.25 -8.49 -1.88
C THR A 28 -4.89 -8.13 -3.31
N GLU A 29 -5.27 -8.99 -4.25
CA GLU A 29 -5.18 -8.68 -5.68
C GLU A 29 -5.96 -7.42 -6.05
N ALA A 30 -7.10 -7.16 -5.40
CA ALA A 30 -7.87 -5.94 -5.60
C ALA A 30 -7.11 -4.68 -5.17
N ASP A 31 -6.36 -4.74 -4.06
CA ASP A 31 -5.49 -3.62 -3.64
C ASP A 31 -4.39 -3.38 -4.68
N ALA A 32 -3.76 -4.45 -5.19
CA ALA A 32 -2.70 -4.36 -6.18
C ALA A 32 -3.18 -3.75 -7.50
N VAL A 33 -4.32 -4.23 -8.02
CA VAL A 33 -4.92 -3.70 -9.26
C VAL A 33 -5.36 -2.24 -9.09
N ALA A 34 -5.90 -1.86 -7.92
CA ALA A 34 -6.29 -0.48 -7.64
C ALA A 34 -5.07 0.47 -7.56
N ASP A 35 -3.92 -0.02 -7.12
CA ASP A 35 -2.64 0.72 -7.07
C ASP A 35 -1.88 0.69 -8.42
N GLY A 36 -2.44 0.03 -9.43
CA GLY A 36 -1.89 -0.01 -10.79
C GLY A 36 -0.87 -1.11 -11.07
N PHE A 37 -0.73 -2.09 -10.17
CA PHE A 37 0.03 -3.31 -10.42
C PHE A 37 -0.80 -4.34 -11.19
N ARG A 38 -0.12 -5.29 -11.85
CA ARG A 38 -0.78 -6.38 -12.57
C ARG A 38 -1.49 -7.34 -11.62
N ASP A 39 -0.83 -7.71 -10.54
CA ASP A 39 -1.28 -8.72 -9.59
C ASP A 39 -0.63 -8.52 -8.20
N LEU A 40 -1.08 -9.33 -7.23
CA LEU A 40 -0.57 -9.29 -5.87
C LEU A 40 0.93 -9.66 -5.79
N ALA A 41 1.43 -10.52 -6.68
CA ALA A 41 2.84 -10.93 -6.65
C ALA A 41 3.75 -9.75 -7.03
N GLU A 42 3.37 -8.99 -8.06
CA GLU A 42 4.09 -7.78 -8.48
C GLU A 42 4.11 -6.72 -7.37
N LEU A 43 2.98 -6.46 -6.72
CA LEU A 43 2.91 -5.56 -5.56
C LEU A 43 3.86 -6.03 -4.45
N GLN A 44 3.83 -7.33 -4.12
CA GLN A 44 4.69 -7.87 -3.06
C GLN A 44 6.19 -7.82 -3.42
N ASP A 45 6.56 -8.08 -4.67
CA ASP A 45 7.94 -7.94 -5.14
C ASP A 45 8.41 -6.48 -5.04
N ARG A 46 7.55 -5.55 -5.45
CA ARG A 46 7.82 -4.12 -5.34
C ARG A 46 8.00 -3.68 -3.88
N LEU A 47 7.17 -4.17 -2.97
CA LEU A 47 7.30 -3.91 -1.54
C LEU A 47 8.62 -4.46 -0.98
N ARG A 48 8.99 -5.70 -1.31
CA ARG A 48 10.27 -6.30 -0.88
C ARG A 48 11.48 -5.55 -1.44
N PHE A 49 11.38 -5.03 -2.66
CA PHE A 49 12.43 -4.23 -3.27
C PHE A 49 12.64 -2.90 -2.53
N HIS A 50 11.56 -2.19 -2.19
CA HIS A 50 11.65 -0.89 -1.50
C HIS A 50 11.91 -1.00 0.00
N TYR A 51 11.41 -2.06 0.63
CA TYR A 51 11.55 -2.32 2.06
C TYR A 51 12.21 -3.68 2.29
N PRO A 52 13.55 -3.78 2.10
CA PRO A 52 14.27 -5.02 2.37
C PRO A 52 14.02 -5.50 3.79
N GLY A 53 13.46 -6.70 3.93
CA GLY A 53 13.14 -7.30 5.23
C GLY A 53 11.70 -7.10 5.71
N ILE A 54 10.83 -6.49 4.90
CA ILE A 54 9.38 -6.43 5.19
C ILE A 54 8.81 -7.84 5.40
N LYS A 55 8.05 -8.01 6.47
CA LYS A 55 7.45 -9.27 6.89
C LYS A 55 5.94 -9.27 6.61
N PRO A 56 5.34 -10.45 6.41
CA PRO A 56 3.89 -10.56 6.27
C PRO A 56 3.09 -9.97 7.45
N THR A 57 3.69 -9.97 8.65
CA THR A 57 3.09 -9.43 9.88
C THR A 57 3.29 -7.93 10.06
N ASP A 58 4.06 -7.28 9.20
CA ASP A 58 4.28 -5.84 9.32
C ASP A 58 3.02 -5.07 8.94
N ASP A 59 2.88 -3.88 9.51
CA ASP A 59 1.74 -3.00 9.25
C ASP A 59 1.87 -2.36 7.86
N ALA A 60 0.75 -2.29 7.17
CA ALA A 60 0.54 -1.60 5.91
C ALA A 60 -0.68 -0.69 6.03
N THR A 61 -0.73 0.39 5.27
CA THR A 61 -1.91 1.26 5.19
C THR A 61 -2.30 1.43 3.74
N VAL A 62 -3.51 1.01 3.39
CA VAL A 62 -4.08 1.21 2.06
C VAL A 62 -4.82 2.54 2.06
N VAL A 63 -4.40 3.45 1.18
CA VAL A 63 -4.98 4.79 1.03
C VAL A 63 -5.70 4.86 -0.31
N HIS A 64 -7.02 4.99 -0.26
CA HIS A 64 -7.81 5.28 -1.45
C HIS A 64 -8.00 6.78 -1.59
N PHE A 65 -7.87 7.28 -2.81
CA PHE A 65 -8.06 8.68 -3.14
C PHE A 65 -8.77 8.82 -4.49
N ARG A 66 -9.32 10.01 -4.72
CA ARG A 66 -9.82 10.43 -6.03
C ARG A 66 -9.07 11.67 -6.47
N LEU A 67 -8.69 11.72 -7.74
CA LEU A 67 -8.12 12.93 -8.33
C LEU A 67 -9.23 14.00 -8.43
N THR A 68 -8.91 15.20 -8.00
CA THR A 68 -9.70 16.41 -8.17
C THR A 68 -9.05 17.23 -9.26
N SER A 69 -9.72 17.29 -10.41
CA SER A 69 -9.35 18.13 -11.56
C SER A 69 -9.31 19.62 -11.21
#